data_AF-T1PXM1-F1
#
_entry.id   AF-T1PXM1-F1
#
_cell.length_a   1.000
_cell.length_b   1.000
_cell.length_c   1.000
_cell.angle_alpha   90.00
_cell.angle_beta   90.00
_cell.angle_gamma   90.00
#
_symmetry.space_group_name_H-M   'P 1'
#
loop_
_entity.id
_entity.type
_entity.pdbx_description
1 polymer ?
#
loop_
_entity_poly.entity_id
_entity_poly.type
_entity_poly.pdbx_seq_one_letter_code
_entity_poly.pdbx_strand_id
1 'polypeptide(L)' 'YCSPVAPYVQNTCNFREWTYETIQLTGCPAGVDSSFTYPVDLNCECSPCTTDRTYCGGLSMQPSICHTHSHY' A
#
# COMPACT_ATOMS: atom_id res chain seq x y z
N TYR A 1 24.21 22.01 -8.43
CA TYR A 1 23.69 23.36 -8.08
C TYR A 1 22.26 23.20 -7.62
N CYS A 2 21.96 23.48 -6.35
CA CYS A 2 20.60 23.42 -5.83
C CYS A 2 19.99 24.81 -5.94
N SER A 3 19.06 25.00 -6.88
CA SER A 3 18.36 26.27 -7.06
C SER A 3 17.09 26.29 -6.20
N PRO A 4 16.86 27.35 -5.38
CA PRO A 4 15.67 27.45 -4.55
C PRO A 4 14.37 27.66 -5.34
N VAL A 5 14.46 27.97 -6.64
CA VAL A 5 13.31 28.17 -7.55
C VAL A 5 13.12 27.01 -8.54
N ALA A 6 14.06 26.08 -8.63
CA ALA A 6 13.89 24.91 -9.49
C ALA A 6 13.14 23.80 -8.73
N PRO A 7 12.10 23.19 -9.34
CA PRO A 7 11.42 22.07 -8.72
C PRO A 7 12.37 20.86 -8.65
N TYR A 8 12.50 20.29 -7.46
CA TYR A 8 13.19 19.01 -7.27
C TYR A 8 12.15 17.89 -7.31
N VAL A 9 12.08 17.19 -8.42
CA VAL A 9 11.11 16.10 -8.64
C VAL A 9 11.83 14.78 -8.63
N GLN A 10 11.38 13.87 -7.75
CA GLN A 10 11.83 12.48 -7.74
C GLN A 10 10.66 11.62 -8.18
N ASN A 11 10.90 10.83 -9.23
CA ASN A 11 9.93 9.86 -9.70
C ASN A 11 10.25 8.49 -9.09
N THR A 12 9.21 7.76 -8.75
CA THR A 12 9.26 6.36 -8.31
C THR A 12 8.30 5.53 -9.17
N CYS A 13 8.41 4.21 -9.09
CA CYS A 13 7.38 3.32 -9.61
C CYS A 13 6.15 3.43 -8.70
N ASN A 14 5.02 3.87 -9.26
CA ASN A 14 3.73 3.96 -8.58
C ASN A 14 2.69 3.12 -9.31
N PHE A 15 1.66 2.72 -8.58
CA PHE A 15 0.45 2.15 -9.14
C PHE A 15 -0.33 3.26 -9.85
N ARG A 16 -0.64 3.06 -11.13
CA ARG A 16 -1.44 4.02 -11.90
C ARG A 16 -2.91 3.62 -11.96
N GLU A 17 -3.16 2.32 -12.10
CA GLU A 17 -4.49 1.71 -12.08
C GLU A 17 -4.46 0.49 -11.17
N TRP A 18 -5.49 0.34 -10.34
CA TRP A 18 -5.69 -0.81 -9.45
C TRP A 18 -7.18 -1.14 -9.37
N THR A 19 -7.46 -2.35 -8.92
CA THR A 19 -8.80 -2.79 -8.49
C THR A 19 -8.77 -3.15 -7.00
N TYR A 20 -9.93 -3.45 -6.45
CA TYR A 20 -10.06 -4.03 -5.12
C TYR A 20 -10.59 -5.45 -5.21
N GLU A 21 -9.91 -6.36 -4.54
CA GLU A 21 -10.38 -7.72 -4.33
C GLU A 21 -10.76 -7.92 -2.87
N THR A 22 -11.72 -8.82 -2.63
CA THR A 22 -12.19 -9.12 -1.27
C THR A 22 -12.12 -10.62 -1.02
N ILE A 23 -11.52 -10.99 0.10
CA ILE A 23 -11.47 -12.37 0.59
C ILE A 23 -12.21 -12.48 1.93
N GLN A 24 -12.52 -13.71 2.33
CA GLN A 24 -13.05 -14.01 3.65
C GLN A 24 -11.93 -14.60 4.52
N LEU A 25 -11.59 -13.90 5.59
CA LEU A 25 -10.62 -14.39 6.57
C LEU A 25 -11.21 -15.58 7.33
N THR A 26 -10.42 -16.63 7.49
CA THR A 26 -10.82 -17.81 8.26
C THR A 26 -10.44 -17.63 9.74
N GLY A 27 -11.22 -18.23 10.64
CA GLY A 27 -10.95 -18.21 12.08
C GLY A 27 -11.55 -17.02 12.85
N CYS A 28 -12.27 -16.11 12.19
CA CYS A 28 -13.03 -15.06 12.87
C CYS A 28 -14.24 -15.64 13.63
N PRO A 29 -14.62 -15.07 14.80
CA PRO A 29 -15.81 -15.49 15.54
C PRO A 29 -17.12 -15.28 14.76
N ALA A 30 -18.16 -16.06 15.10
CA ALA A 30 -19.48 -15.91 14.52
C ALA A 30 -20.07 -14.51 14.80
N GLY A 31 -20.65 -13.89 13.77
CA GLY A 31 -21.25 -12.55 13.86
C GLY A 31 -20.28 -11.39 13.64
N VAL A 32 -18.99 -11.67 13.39
CA VAL A 32 -17.99 -10.67 12.98
C VAL A 32 -17.89 -10.64 11.45
N ASP A 33 -17.75 -9.45 10.86
CA ASP A 33 -17.41 -9.31 9.44
C ASP A 33 -15.95 -9.69 9.22
N SER A 34 -15.73 -10.82 8.55
CA SER A 34 -14.42 -11.35 8.18
C SER A 34 -13.97 -10.92 6.77
N SER A 35 -14.69 -10.01 6.12
CA SER A 35 -14.30 -9.50 4.81
C SER A 35 -13.01 -8.68 4.91
N PHE A 36 -12.04 -9.01 4.06
CA PHE A 36 -10.81 -8.25 3.92
C PHE A 36 -10.62 -7.84 2.47
N THR A 37 -10.59 -6.52 2.25
CA THR A 37 -10.45 -5.91 0.93
C THR A 37 -9.06 -5.32 0.77
N TYR A 38 -8.35 -5.68 -0.30
CA TYR A 38 -7.00 -5.21 -0.60
C TYR A 38 -6.86 -4.71 -2.04
N PRO A 39 -5.94 -3.76 -2.32
CA PRO A 39 -5.69 -3.29 -3.67
C PRO A 39 -4.90 -4.32 -4.49
N VAL A 40 -5.23 -4.43 -5.78
CA VAL A 40 -4.50 -5.24 -6.77
C VAL A 40 -4.14 -4.34 -7.95
N ASP A 41 -2.84 -4.18 -8.17
CA ASP A 41 -2.34 -3.29 -9.20
C ASP A 41 -2.55 -3.90 -10.60
N LEU A 42 -3.12 -3.09 -11.49
CA LEU A 42 -3.38 -3.44 -12.89
C LEU A 42 -2.28 -2.91 -13.80
N ASN A 43 -1.74 -1.73 -13.46
CA ASN A 43 -0.59 -1.14 -14.15
C ASN A 43 0.27 -0.27 -13.23
N CYS A 44 1.47 0.06 -13.70
CA CYS A 44 2.39 0.95 -13.01
C CYS A 44 2.84 2.10 -13.93
N GLU A 45 3.31 3.17 -13.30
CA GLU A 45 3.94 4.30 -13.99
C GLU A 45 5.13 4.86 -13.19
N CYS A 46 5.96 5.66 -13.84
CA CYS A 46 7.01 6.43 -13.18
C CYS A 46 6.54 7.87 -12.96
N SER A 47 6.19 8.21 -11.73
CA SER A 47 5.66 9.52 -11.36
C SER A 47 6.12 9.95 -9.96
N PRO A 48 5.93 11.21 -9.55
CA PRO A 48 6.08 11.59 -8.15
C PRO A 48 5.18 10.72 -7.28
N CYS A 49 5.65 10.29 -6.11
CA CYS A 49 4.88 9.40 -5.24
C CYS A 49 3.56 10.05 -4.80
N THR A 50 2.45 9.34 -4.99
CA THR A 50 1.11 9.83 -4.67
C THR A 50 0.81 9.63 -3.18
N THR A 51 1.03 10.66 -2.37
CA THR A 51 0.96 10.61 -0.90
C THR A 51 -0.44 10.43 -0.32
N ASP A 52 -1.48 10.58 -1.14
CA ASP A 52 -2.89 10.36 -0.75
C ASP A 52 -3.24 8.86 -0.63
N ARG A 53 -2.50 7.99 -1.33
CA ARG A 53 -2.78 6.56 -1.46
C ARG A 53 -1.59 5.66 -1.18
N THR A 54 -0.38 6.20 -1.24
CA THR A 54 0.86 5.44 -1.08
C THR A 54 1.69 6.05 0.06
N TYR A 55 2.21 5.18 0.93
CA TYR A 55 3.18 5.60 1.94
C TYR A 55 4.53 5.88 1.28
N CYS A 56 4.84 7.16 1.07
CA CYS A 56 6.04 7.63 0.37
C CYS A 56 7.29 7.77 1.28
N GLY A 57 7.42 6.92 2.29
CA GLY A 57 8.55 6.95 3.24
C GLY A 57 9.71 6.03 2.84
N GLY A 58 10.62 5.77 3.78
CA GLY A 58 11.64 4.72 3.63
C GLY A 58 11.02 3.33 3.48
N LEU A 59 11.85 2.33 3.15
CA LEU A 59 11.42 0.94 2.98
C LEU A 59 10.53 0.49 4.15
N SER A 60 9.27 0.23 3.85
CA SER A 60 8.30 -0.29 4.83
C SER A 60 8.44 -1.80 4.99
N MET A 61 7.66 -2.38 5.91
CA MET A 61 7.59 -3.82 6.13
C MET A 61 7.28 -4.55 4.81
N GLN A 62 7.95 -5.68 4.57
CA GLN A 62 7.66 -6.49 3.39
C GLN A 62 6.17 -6.91 3.39
N PRO A 63 5.49 -6.94 2.23
CA PRO A 63 4.06 -7.24 2.13
C PRO A 63 3.65 -8.60 2.74
N SER A 64 4.61 -9.51 2.87
CA SER A 64 4.43 -10.87 3.37
C SER A 64 4.63 -11.03 4.89
N ILE A 65 4.82 -9.94 5.65
CA ILE A 65 5.01 -10.03 7.09
C ILE A 65 3.66 -10.09 7.80
N CYS A 66 3.47 -11.13 8.61
CA CYS A 66 2.34 -11.28 9.54
C CYS A 66 2.88 -11.29 10.97
N HIS A 67 2.42 -10.38 11.81
CA HIS A 67 2.68 -10.43 13.24
C HIS A 67 1.58 -11.20 13.94
N THR A 68 1.91 -12.36 14.49
CA THR A 68 1.01 -13.05 15.41
C THR A 68 0.96 -12.28 16.72
N HIS A 69 -0.21 -11.75 17.07
CA HIS A 69 -0.50 -11.43 18.46
C HIS A 69 -0.71 -12.76 19.19
N SER A 70 0.23 -13.13 20.07
CA SER A 70 0.01 -14.24 21.00
C SER A 70 -1.13 -13.83 21.94
N HIS A 71 -2.32 -14.37 21.71
CA HIS A 71 -3.40 -14.35 22.68
C HIS A 71 -2.94 -15.15 23.90
N TYR A 72 -2.67 -14.47 25.01
CA TYR A 72 -2.67 -15.07 26.34
C TYR A 72 -4.10 -15.26 26.81
#